data_AF-K2MVG1-F1
#
_entry.id   AF-K2MVG1-F1
#
_cell.length_a   1.000
_cell.length_b   1.000
_cell.length_c   1.000
_cell.angle_alpha   90.00
_cell.angle_beta   90.00
_cell.angle_gamma   90.00
#
_symmetry.space_group_name_H-M   'P 1'
#
loop_
_entity.id
_entity.type
_entity.pdbx_description
1 polymer ?
#
loop_
_entity_poly.entity_id
_entity_poly.type
_entity_poly.pdbx_seq_one_letter_code
_entity_poly.pdbx_strand_id
1 'polypeptide(L)'
;MTSSPIESRKCRNIITNGRWANYGRTRYGGNPVIQQTLPAFFLYFTPVYVVLAFFIVAALFVPLGVVSILASDRYYEVWQKYNQIHQYQYLPTNPAVNINQGIRSFTVGNTTYRQGTRTRVILEVRETLKAPVYLYYTLGNFFQNFREYHNGVSRNLLRGTERRSGRYKECEPFQKPGFLNDALGKEVLVDVDGKIHVMHYGDFIYNPCGMAPWSIFNDTFVLYRVANQTTGNPTSAADLVMICNSSDFGPRGEPLGQSISPNHCHKKGITWKADEEIRYKPLQPQLKWWSLRYPYPNNNVYLTNGWYVDEPGHSLTDPSDYDLQVWLRGAVLPNFRKLLRIIDVDLEKGQYVMEIEEFFDVTTFRGSKGFLLRTNSWVGKDGHALGIAFLVVGALSFVLGGMFAIEFFLQRHKDDRPLPEPKARWYIFDPNGVEMRYIMKINQTTSTQKTKFSNRNTVKTTMDFIIPYLLCFLTSKKKKTNSYGHSVRCLVIICYPFLFFFCGSINTKTFTCV
;
A
#
# COMPACT_ATOMS: atom_id res chain seq x y z
N MET A 1 -81.84 -19.42 25.44
CA MET A 1 -81.28 -18.06 25.47
C MET A 1 -80.67 -17.77 24.12
N THR A 2 -81.06 -16.63 23.56
CA THR A 2 -80.95 -16.18 22.18
C THR A 2 -79.61 -15.47 21.87
N SER A 3 -79.20 -15.56 20.59
CA SER A 3 -78.52 -14.55 19.75
C SER A 3 -77.18 -13.89 20.16
N SER A 4 -76.23 -13.96 19.22
CA SER A 4 -74.98 -13.18 18.96
C SER A 4 -75.11 -11.64 19.03
N PRO A 5 -74.09 -10.78 18.67
CA PRO A 5 -72.61 -10.88 18.55
C PRO A 5 -71.82 -9.66 19.15
N ILE A 6 -70.48 -9.70 19.30
CA ILE A 6 -69.61 -8.48 19.25
C ILE A 6 -68.24 -8.78 18.58
N GLU A 7 -68.15 -8.36 17.31
CA GLU A 7 -67.11 -7.50 16.72
C GLU A 7 -65.61 -7.80 16.97
N SER A 8 -64.95 -8.48 16.02
CA SER A 8 -63.49 -8.47 15.89
C SER A 8 -63.03 -7.33 14.97
N ARG A 9 -62.04 -6.58 15.46
CA ARG A 9 -61.51 -5.33 14.88
C ARG A 9 -61.02 -5.52 13.43
N LYS A 10 -61.56 -4.69 12.54
CA LYS A 10 -61.00 -4.36 11.22
C LYS A 10 -59.50 -4.04 11.32
N CYS A 11 -58.64 -4.94 10.83
CA CYS A 11 -57.36 -4.51 10.27
C CYS A 11 -57.68 -3.67 9.04
N ARG A 12 -57.52 -2.36 9.20
CA ARG A 12 -57.73 -1.35 8.18
C ARG A 12 -56.86 -1.72 6.98
N ASN A 13 -57.50 -2.07 5.86
CA ASN A 13 -56.85 -2.22 4.56
C ASN A 13 -56.13 -0.90 4.26
N ILE A 14 -54.83 -0.84 4.50
CA ILE A 14 -53.97 0.10 3.79
C ILE A 14 -53.88 -0.49 2.38
N ILE A 15 -54.90 -0.19 1.58
CA ILE A 15 -54.81 -0.29 0.13
C ILE A 15 -53.74 0.74 -0.24
N THR A 16 -52.48 0.30 -0.26
CA THR A 16 -51.45 1.01 -1.00
C THR A 16 -51.87 0.89 -2.47
N ASN A 17 -52.67 1.83 -2.97
CA ASN A 17 -52.89 2.07 -4.40
C ASN A 17 -51.59 2.60 -5.04
N GLY A 18 -50.47 1.94 -4.75
CA GLY A 18 -49.19 2.19 -5.38
C GLY A 18 -49.07 1.27 -6.59
N ARG A 19 -48.48 1.78 -7.66
CA ARG A 19 -48.14 1.06 -8.92
C ARG A 19 -47.46 -0.30 -8.71
N TRP A 20 -46.94 -0.56 -7.51
CA TRP A 20 -46.19 -1.75 -7.10
C TRP A 20 -46.97 -2.77 -6.26
N ALA A 21 -48.18 -2.47 -5.79
CA ALA A 21 -48.93 -3.36 -4.89
C ALA A 21 -49.38 -4.68 -5.54
N ASN A 22 -49.53 -4.67 -6.86
CA ASN A 22 -49.93 -5.82 -7.66
C ASN A 22 -48.74 -6.47 -8.40
N TYR A 23 -47.52 -5.94 -8.23
CA TYR A 23 -46.35 -6.48 -8.92
C TYR A 23 -45.97 -7.83 -8.32
N GLY A 24 -45.96 -8.87 -9.15
CA GLY A 24 -45.45 -10.18 -8.77
C GLY A 24 -46.33 -11.07 -7.90
N ARG A 25 -47.61 -10.72 -7.69
CA ARG A 25 -48.55 -11.58 -6.96
C ARG A 25 -49.41 -12.39 -7.92
N THR A 26 -49.33 -13.72 -7.84
CA THR A 26 -50.29 -14.59 -8.56
C THR A 26 -51.66 -14.58 -7.88
N ARG A 27 -52.72 -14.91 -8.64
CA ARG A 27 -54.10 -15.05 -8.13
C ARG A 27 -54.22 -16.05 -6.97
N TYR A 28 -53.29 -17.02 -6.89
CA TYR A 28 -53.32 -18.10 -5.90
C TYR A 28 -52.77 -17.72 -4.52
N GLY A 29 -52.19 -16.52 -4.39
CA GLY A 29 -51.54 -16.09 -3.16
C GLY A 29 -50.24 -16.84 -2.91
N GLY A 30 -49.17 -16.10 -2.66
CA GLY A 30 -47.88 -16.66 -2.25
C GLY A 30 -46.81 -15.59 -2.18
N ASN A 31 -45.74 -15.88 -1.44
CA ASN A 31 -44.66 -14.93 -1.22
C ASN A 31 -43.90 -14.68 -2.55
N PRO A 32 -43.65 -13.43 -2.97
CA PRO A 32 -42.87 -13.09 -4.16
C PRO A 32 -41.49 -13.78 -4.27
N VAL A 33 -40.89 -14.16 -3.13
CA VAL A 33 -39.65 -14.94 -3.09
C VAL A 33 -39.84 -16.34 -3.67
N ILE A 34 -40.92 -17.04 -3.27
CA ILE A 34 -41.22 -18.41 -3.73
C ILE A 34 -41.69 -18.37 -5.19
N GLN A 35 -42.39 -17.31 -5.58
CA GLN A 35 -42.92 -17.12 -6.93
C GLN A 35 -41.88 -16.57 -7.92
N GLN A 36 -40.66 -16.24 -7.47
CA GLN A 36 -39.60 -15.64 -8.28
C GLN A 36 -40.02 -14.32 -8.97
N THR A 37 -40.85 -13.54 -8.30
CA THR A 37 -41.47 -12.32 -8.83
C THR A 37 -41.07 -11.08 -8.03
N LEU A 38 -39.91 -11.13 -7.38
CA LEU A 38 -39.36 -9.97 -6.68
C LEU A 38 -39.24 -8.78 -7.65
N PRO A 39 -39.50 -7.54 -7.18
CA PRO A 39 -39.25 -6.35 -7.97
C PRO A 39 -37.76 -6.31 -8.31
N ALA A 40 -37.46 -6.51 -9.59
CA ALA A 40 -36.11 -6.50 -10.13
C ALA A 40 -35.99 -5.36 -11.14
N PHE A 41 -34.86 -4.66 -11.08
CA PHE A 41 -34.51 -3.68 -12.10
C PHE A 41 -33.76 -4.40 -13.21
N PHE A 42 -34.44 -4.61 -14.34
CA PHE A 42 -33.83 -5.19 -15.53
C PHE A 42 -33.20 -4.07 -16.35
N LEU A 43 -31.88 -3.93 -16.27
CA LEU A 43 -31.15 -2.97 -17.08
C LEU A 43 -30.85 -3.58 -18.45
N TYR A 44 -31.67 -3.21 -19.43
CA TYR A 44 -31.44 -3.59 -20.82
C TYR A 44 -30.46 -2.61 -21.47
N PHE A 45 -29.30 -3.12 -21.84
CA PHE A 45 -28.30 -2.35 -22.56
C PHE A 45 -28.70 -2.22 -24.03
N THR A 46 -29.48 -1.20 -24.37
CA THR A 46 -29.70 -0.87 -25.78
C THR A 46 -28.37 -0.43 -26.41
N PRO A 47 -28.11 -0.75 -27.70
CA PRO A 47 -26.87 -0.35 -28.36
C PRO A 47 -26.57 1.15 -28.25
N VAL A 48 -27.62 2.00 -28.25
CA VAL A 48 -27.48 3.45 -28.08
C VAL A 48 -26.87 3.81 -26.72
N TYR A 49 -27.36 3.23 -25.63
CA TYR A 49 -26.81 3.49 -24.29
C TYR A 49 -25.39 2.94 -24.13
N VAL A 50 -25.09 1.79 -24.75
CA VAL A 50 -23.75 1.20 -24.74
C VAL A 50 -22.75 2.08 -25.48
N VAL A 51 -23.08 2.51 -26.69
CA VAL A 51 -22.26 3.43 -27.50
C VAL A 51 -22.01 4.74 -26.75
N LEU A 52 -23.06 5.34 -26.19
CA LEU A 52 -22.94 6.56 -25.39
C LEU A 52 -22.01 6.36 -24.18
N ALA A 53 -22.14 5.24 -23.47
CA ALA A 53 -21.27 4.94 -22.32
C ALA A 53 -19.79 4.83 -22.73
N PHE A 54 -19.47 4.16 -23.84
CA PHE A 54 -18.10 4.07 -24.35
C PHE A 54 -17.52 5.44 -24.73
N PHE A 55 -18.31 6.31 -25.36
CA PHE A 55 -17.85 7.67 -25.67
C PHE A 55 -17.71 8.54 -24.43
N ILE A 56 -18.57 8.40 -23.41
CA ILE A 56 -18.41 9.09 -22.13
C ILE A 56 -17.12 8.66 -21.43
N VAL A 57 -16.83 7.36 -21.37
CA VAL A 57 -15.58 6.85 -20.78
C VAL A 57 -14.37 7.41 -21.54
N ALA A 58 -14.39 7.40 -22.87
CA ALA A 58 -13.32 7.97 -23.69
C ALA A 58 -13.14 9.49 -23.42
N ALA A 59 -14.24 10.24 -23.40
CA ALA A 59 -14.24 11.68 -23.18
C ALA A 59 -13.73 12.08 -21.78
N LEU A 60 -13.87 11.21 -20.77
CA LEU A 60 -13.33 11.44 -19.43
C LEU A 60 -11.87 11.00 -19.32
N PHE A 61 -11.54 9.81 -19.82
CA PHE A 61 -10.23 9.19 -19.59
C PHE A 61 -9.12 9.80 -20.46
N VAL A 62 -9.42 10.23 -21.69
CA VAL A 62 -8.41 10.85 -22.55
C VAL A 62 -7.88 12.17 -21.96
N PRO A 63 -8.72 13.15 -21.57
CA PRO A 63 -8.23 14.37 -20.93
C PRO A 63 -7.50 14.11 -19.61
N LEU A 64 -8.01 13.20 -18.76
CA LEU A 64 -7.35 12.82 -17.51
C LEU A 64 -5.97 12.21 -17.76
N GLY A 65 -5.82 11.39 -18.80
CA GLY A 65 -4.54 10.83 -19.21
C GLY A 65 -3.55 11.89 -19.64
N VAL A 66 -3.97 12.83 -20.50
CA VAL A 66 -3.13 13.96 -20.94
C VAL A 66 -2.71 14.84 -19.77
N VAL A 67 -3.65 15.24 -18.90
CA VAL A 67 -3.36 16.08 -17.73
C VAL A 67 -2.38 15.38 -16.78
N SER A 68 -2.52 14.06 -16.58
CA SER A 68 -1.63 13.27 -15.73
C SER A 68 -0.19 13.23 -16.28
N ILE A 69 -0.01 13.11 -17.61
CA ILE A 69 1.31 13.14 -18.25
C ILE A 69 1.94 14.53 -18.12
N LEU A 70 1.20 15.60 -18.43
CA LEU A 70 1.69 16.97 -18.32
C LEU A 70 2.04 17.35 -16.87
N ALA A 71 1.29 16.84 -15.90
CA ALA A 71 1.60 17.02 -14.48
C ALA A 71 2.86 16.24 -14.06
N SER A 72 3.08 15.07 -14.66
CA SER A 72 4.28 14.25 -14.45
C SER A 72 5.54 14.90 -15.06
N ASP A 73 5.43 15.55 -16.22
CA ASP A 73 6.56 16.25 -16.86
C ASP A 73 7.09 17.41 -16.02
N ARG A 74 6.24 18.04 -15.19
CA ARG A 74 6.63 19.12 -14.26
C ARG A 74 7.24 18.60 -12.97
N TYR A 75 7.30 17.29 -12.77
CA TYR A 75 7.84 16.71 -11.55
C TYR A 75 9.37 16.73 -11.59
N TYR A 76 9.96 17.49 -10.67
CA TYR A 76 11.41 17.55 -10.49
C TYR A 76 11.80 16.99 -9.13
N GLU A 77 12.81 16.11 -9.11
CA GLU A 77 13.40 15.55 -7.89
C GLU A 77 14.92 15.47 -8.02
N VAL A 78 15.63 15.70 -6.91
CA VAL A 78 17.08 15.54 -6.84
C VAL A 78 17.40 14.27 -6.08
N TRP A 79 17.92 13.27 -6.78
CA TRP A 79 18.24 11.97 -6.23
C TRP A 79 19.73 11.68 -6.33
N GLN A 80 20.32 11.26 -5.21
CA GLN A 80 21.74 10.92 -5.17
C GLN A 80 21.97 9.66 -4.34
N LYS A 81 22.70 8.71 -4.92
CA LYS A 81 23.19 7.51 -4.22
C LYS A 81 24.56 7.79 -3.62
N TYR A 82 24.83 7.21 -2.46
CA TYR A 82 26.13 7.33 -1.78
C TYR A 82 26.67 5.99 -1.24
N ASN A 83 25.99 4.88 -1.50
CA ASN A 83 26.41 3.54 -1.05
C ASN A 83 27.78 3.08 -1.58
N GLN A 84 28.28 3.69 -2.66
CA GLN A 84 29.55 3.32 -3.29
C GLN A 84 30.77 3.97 -2.64
N ILE A 85 30.60 5.02 -1.83
CA ILE A 85 31.72 5.86 -1.38
C ILE A 85 32.61 5.07 -0.41
N HIS A 86 32.01 4.52 0.64
CA HIS A 86 32.76 3.77 1.65
C HIS A 86 32.49 2.28 1.65
N GLN A 87 31.46 1.82 0.92
CA GLN A 87 31.01 0.42 0.94
C GLN A 87 30.93 -0.15 2.37
N TYR A 88 30.54 0.71 3.33
CA TYR A 88 30.44 0.47 4.77
C TYR A 88 31.27 -0.73 5.29
N GLN A 89 32.60 -0.57 5.32
CA GLN A 89 33.47 -1.54 6.01
C GLN A 89 33.68 -1.07 7.46
N TYR A 90 33.27 -1.87 8.46
CA TYR A 90 33.44 -1.56 9.89
C TYR A 90 34.90 -1.25 10.27
N LEU A 91 35.84 -1.87 9.56
CA LEU A 91 37.21 -1.42 9.43
C LEU A 91 37.54 -1.44 7.94
N PRO A 92 38.12 -0.38 7.36
CA PRO A 92 38.60 -0.43 5.99
C PRO A 92 39.72 -1.47 5.92
N THR A 93 39.39 -2.67 5.41
CA THR A 93 40.38 -3.72 5.15
C THR A 93 41.29 -3.30 3.99
N ASN A 94 40.80 -2.37 3.15
CA ASN A 94 41.53 -1.81 2.02
C ASN A 94 41.75 -0.29 2.20
N PRO A 95 42.99 0.19 2.32
CA PRO A 95 43.31 1.61 2.41
C PRO A 95 42.97 2.41 1.15
N ALA A 96 42.65 1.74 0.02
CA ALA A 96 42.19 2.40 -1.21
C ALA A 96 40.70 2.78 -1.18
N VAL A 97 39.92 2.34 -0.19
CA VAL A 97 38.55 2.84 0.00
C VAL A 97 38.67 4.27 0.50
N ASN A 98 38.22 5.22 -0.31
CA ASN A 98 38.38 6.64 -0.08
C ASN A 98 37.59 7.09 1.16
N ILE A 99 38.22 7.07 2.34
CA ILE A 99 37.66 7.56 3.60
C ILE A 99 37.73 9.08 3.57
N ASN A 100 36.89 9.72 2.76
CA ASN A 100 36.97 11.14 2.44
C ASN A 100 37.10 12.05 3.67
N GLN A 101 36.61 11.63 4.85
CA GLN A 101 36.70 12.40 6.11
C GLN A 101 36.96 11.58 7.40
N GLY A 102 37.46 10.34 7.28
CA GLY A 102 37.86 9.51 8.42
C GLY A 102 36.76 8.63 9.05
N ILE A 103 37.22 7.66 9.85
CA ILE A 103 36.38 6.72 10.61
C ILE A 103 35.92 7.42 11.90
N ARG A 104 34.63 7.32 12.23
CA ARG A 104 34.11 7.81 13.51
C ARG A 104 34.44 6.82 14.62
N SER A 105 34.87 7.33 15.75
CA SER A 105 35.15 6.52 16.94
C SER A 105 34.59 7.17 18.18
N PHE A 106 34.10 6.36 19.10
CA PHE A 106 33.63 6.80 20.40
C PHE A 106 34.23 5.91 21.49
N THR A 107 34.46 6.49 22.66
CA THR A 107 35.07 5.82 23.80
C THR A 107 34.01 5.57 24.86
N VAL A 108 33.93 4.33 25.37
CA VAL A 108 33.04 3.96 26.47
C VAL A 108 33.87 3.29 27.54
N GLY A 109 34.00 3.95 28.69
CA GLY A 109 35.00 3.54 29.68
C GLY A 109 36.40 3.63 29.08
N ASN A 110 37.14 2.51 29.10
CA ASN A 110 38.52 2.44 28.60
C ASN A 110 38.64 1.85 27.18
N THR A 111 37.53 1.48 26.53
CA THR A 111 37.55 0.90 25.17
C THR A 111 37.11 1.91 24.13
N THR A 112 37.88 2.00 23.04
CA THR A 112 37.55 2.84 21.88
C THR A 112 36.90 1.97 20.81
N TYR A 113 35.66 2.27 20.47
CA TYR A 113 34.92 1.64 19.39
C TYR A 113 35.03 2.51 18.14
N ARG A 114 35.18 1.87 16.97
CA ARG A 114 35.17 2.53 15.66
C ARG A 114 33.88 2.13 14.96
N GLN A 115 33.02 3.10 14.68
CA GLN A 115 31.74 2.87 14.04
C GLN A 115 31.38 4.06 13.16
N GLY A 116 31.10 3.77 11.89
CA GLY A 116 30.63 4.75 10.92
C GLY A 116 31.73 5.59 10.28
N THR A 117 31.33 6.33 9.25
CA THR A 117 32.21 7.19 8.45
C THR A 117 31.51 8.49 8.11
N ARG A 118 32.26 9.57 7.89
CA ARG A 118 31.70 10.85 7.43
C ARG A 118 31.98 11.02 5.95
N THR A 119 30.96 11.36 5.17
CA THR A 119 31.08 11.64 3.73
C THR A 119 30.45 12.97 3.36
N ARG A 120 30.96 13.60 2.31
CA ARG A 120 30.35 14.77 1.68
C ARG A 120 30.02 14.45 0.24
N VAL A 121 28.78 14.71 -0.13
CA VAL A 121 28.26 14.49 -1.47
C VAL A 121 27.84 15.82 -2.05
N ILE A 122 28.49 16.21 -3.14
CA ILE A 122 28.13 17.41 -3.90
C ILE A 122 26.96 17.05 -4.81
N LEU A 123 25.91 17.88 -4.79
CA LEU A 123 24.74 17.72 -5.65
C LEU A 123 24.39 19.05 -6.31
N GLU A 124 23.91 18.97 -7.55
CA GLU A 124 23.49 20.12 -8.33
C GLU A 124 21.97 20.14 -8.43
N VAL A 125 21.36 21.20 -7.90
CA VAL A 125 19.93 21.48 -8.05
C VAL A 125 19.77 22.27 -9.36
N ARG A 126 19.14 21.66 -10.36
CA ARG A 126 18.98 22.23 -11.72
C ARG A 126 17.78 23.17 -11.82
N GLU A 127 16.75 22.91 -11.03
CA GLU A 127 15.51 23.68 -10.98
C GLU A 127 15.15 23.97 -9.53
N THR A 128 14.61 25.17 -9.27
CA THR A 128 14.26 25.59 -7.92
C THR A 128 13.15 24.70 -7.33
N LEU A 129 13.43 24.05 -6.21
CA LEU A 129 12.43 23.32 -5.42
C LEU A 129 11.75 24.29 -4.47
N LYS A 130 10.46 24.56 -4.69
CA LYS A 130 9.64 25.43 -3.82
C LYS A 130 9.29 24.74 -2.50
N ALA A 131 9.36 25.48 -1.40
CA ALA A 131 8.99 25.03 -0.08
C ALA A 131 7.49 24.68 0.01
N PRO A 132 7.11 23.69 0.83
CA PRO A 132 8.00 22.83 1.61
C PRO A 132 8.72 21.78 0.74
N VAL A 133 10.02 21.61 0.99
CA VAL A 133 10.85 20.58 0.34
C VAL A 133 11.01 19.39 1.27
N TYR A 134 10.80 18.18 0.77
CA TYR A 134 10.83 16.96 1.55
C TYR A 134 12.13 16.20 1.31
N LEU A 135 12.88 15.94 2.38
CA LEU A 135 14.07 15.10 2.39
C LEU A 135 13.68 13.67 2.73
N TYR A 136 13.94 12.74 1.82
CA TYR A 136 13.78 11.31 2.01
C TYR A 136 15.14 10.61 2.01
N TYR A 137 15.26 9.54 2.78
CA TYR A 137 16.27 8.51 2.51
C TYR A 137 15.66 7.41 1.63
N THR A 138 16.50 6.80 0.81
CA THR A 138 16.13 5.70 -0.08
C THR A 138 16.93 4.46 0.27
N LEU A 139 16.26 3.33 0.40
CA LEU A 139 16.89 2.01 0.56
C LEU A 139 16.47 1.10 -0.58
N GLY A 140 17.40 0.30 -1.06
CA GLY A 140 17.18 -0.70 -2.08
C GLY A 140 17.64 -2.08 -1.63
N ASN A 141 16.96 -3.10 -2.12
CA ASN A 141 17.13 -4.49 -1.74
C ASN A 141 16.92 -4.77 -0.24
N PHE A 142 16.00 -4.04 0.42
CA PHE A 142 15.68 -4.22 1.84
C PHE A 142 14.21 -4.64 2.02
N PHE A 143 13.96 -5.85 2.51
CA PHE A 143 12.64 -6.49 2.46
C PHE A 143 11.83 -6.29 3.75
N GLN A 144 11.25 -5.10 3.92
CA GLN A 144 10.33 -4.83 5.05
C GLN A 144 9.02 -5.61 4.98
N ASN A 145 8.70 -6.17 3.82
CA ASN A 145 7.46 -6.88 3.52
C ASN A 145 7.51 -8.37 3.91
N PHE A 146 8.66 -8.90 4.36
CA PHE A 146 8.71 -10.25 4.89
C PHE A 146 7.83 -10.38 6.13
N ARG A 147 7.07 -11.48 6.22
CA ARG A 147 6.04 -11.66 7.23
C ARG A 147 6.58 -11.52 8.66
N GLU A 148 7.72 -12.13 8.94
CA GLU A 148 8.36 -12.09 10.26
C GLU A 148 8.92 -10.71 10.59
N TYR A 149 9.46 -10.00 9.60
CA TYR A 149 9.90 -8.62 9.77
C TYR A 149 8.71 -7.67 9.99
N HIS A 150 7.68 -7.75 9.16
CA HIS A 150 6.50 -6.89 9.20
C HIS A 150 5.71 -7.04 10.50
N ASN A 151 5.56 -8.27 10.98
CA ASN A 151 4.93 -8.56 12.25
C ASN A 151 5.91 -8.47 13.43
N GLY A 152 7.18 -8.17 13.14
CA GLY A 152 8.35 -8.23 14.02
C GLY A 152 8.41 -7.16 15.11
N VAL A 153 7.27 -6.73 15.66
CA VAL A 153 7.16 -5.69 16.68
C VAL A 153 5.87 -5.83 17.48
N SER A 154 5.94 -5.67 18.80
CA SER A 154 4.75 -5.74 19.64
C SER A 154 3.98 -4.40 19.65
N ARG A 155 2.74 -4.43 19.16
CA ARG A 155 1.85 -3.26 19.16
C ARG A 155 1.45 -2.79 20.56
N ASN A 156 1.47 -3.68 21.56
CA ASN A 156 1.13 -3.31 22.94
C ASN A 156 2.25 -2.49 23.57
N LEU A 157 3.50 -2.94 23.42
CA LEU A 157 4.67 -2.21 23.93
C LEU A 157 4.83 -0.84 23.27
N LEU A 158 4.56 -0.75 21.96
CA LEU A 158 4.53 0.54 21.24
C LEU A 158 3.45 1.51 21.76
N ARG A 159 2.38 0.98 22.36
CA ARG A 159 1.32 1.76 23.04
C ARG A 159 1.61 2.02 24.51
N GLY A 160 2.75 1.54 25.02
CA GLY A 160 3.10 1.62 26.44
C GLY A 160 2.29 0.69 27.34
N THR A 161 1.66 -0.35 26.78
CA THR A 161 0.89 -1.32 27.57
C THR A 161 1.54 -2.70 27.56
N GLU A 162 1.51 -3.38 28.71
CA GLU A 162 1.94 -4.78 28.78
C GLU A 162 0.81 -5.74 28.37
N ARG A 163 1.21 -6.83 27.71
CA ARG A 163 0.32 -7.94 27.43
C ARG A 163 0.20 -8.84 28.67
N ARG A 164 -1.02 -9.19 29.07
CA ARG A 164 -1.31 -10.07 30.22
C ARG A 164 -0.53 -11.39 30.21
N SER A 165 -0.22 -11.94 29.04
CA SER A 165 0.52 -13.20 28.91
C SER A 165 2.03 -13.06 29.10
N GLY A 166 2.59 -11.85 29.11
CA GLY A 166 4.04 -11.61 29.25
C GLY A 166 4.92 -12.22 28.15
N ARG A 167 4.31 -12.62 27.02
CA ARG A 167 4.98 -13.32 25.91
C ARG A 167 4.79 -12.52 24.62
N TYR A 168 5.88 -12.26 23.92
CA TYR A 168 5.96 -11.49 22.68
C TYR A 168 6.74 -12.28 21.64
N LYS A 169 6.17 -13.40 21.17
CA LYS A 169 6.82 -14.28 20.17
C LYS A 169 7.10 -13.54 18.87
N GLU A 170 6.26 -12.58 18.54
CA GLU A 170 6.43 -11.72 17.38
C GLU A 170 7.71 -10.86 17.44
N CYS A 171 8.32 -10.70 18.61
CA CYS A 171 9.56 -9.94 18.77
C CYS A 171 10.82 -10.80 18.75
N GLU A 172 10.72 -12.12 18.60
CA GLU A 172 11.91 -12.96 18.46
C GLU A 172 12.68 -12.59 17.16
N PRO A 173 14.03 -12.58 17.17
CA PRO A 173 14.91 -12.92 18.29
C PRO A 173 15.17 -11.74 19.27
N PHE A 174 14.88 -10.50 18.88
CA PHE A 174 15.13 -9.29 19.68
C PHE A 174 14.02 -9.01 20.70
N GLN A 175 13.58 -10.05 21.41
CA GLN A 175 12.59 -9.93 22.49
C GLN A 175 13.26 -9.55 23.81
N LYS A 176 14.39 -10.21 24.11
CA LYS A 176 15.11 -10.10 25.38
C LYS A 176 16.60 -9.92 25.14
N PRO A 177 17.31 -9.21 26.03
CA PRO A 177 18.77 -9.13 25.96
C PRO A 177 19.39 -10.52 26.10
N GLY A 178 20.49 -10.77 25.39
CA GLY A 178 21.23 -12.04 25.46
C GLY A 178 20.54 -13.27 24.87
N PHE A 179 19.40 -13.12 24.18
CA PHE A 179 18.69 -14.24 23.53
C PHE A 179 19.52 -14.90 22.42
N LEU A 180 20.24 -14.12 21.61
CA LEU A 180 21.04 -14.63 20.48
C LEU A 180 22.32 -15.36 20.93
N ASN A 181 22.88 -14.98 22.08
CA ASN A 181 24.17 -15.46 22.58
C ASN A 181 24.01 -16.48 23.73
N ASP A 182 22.80 -17.01 23.94
CA ASP A 182 22.45 -17.88 25.07
C ASP A 182 22.85 -17.31 26.46
N ALA A 183 22.87 -15.98 26.58
CA ALA A 183 23.34 -15.25 27.76
C ALA A 183 22.22 -14.75 28.67
N LEU A 184 21.04 -15.40 28.62
CA LEU A 184 19.84 -14.99 29.37
C LEU A 184 20.05 -15.00 30.90
N GLY A 185 20.97 -15.82 31.40
CA GLY A 185 21.31 -15.93 32.82
C GLY A 185 22.28 -14.87 33.35
N LYS A 186 22.73 -13.90 32.53
CA LYS A 186 23.68 -12.88 32.98
C LYS A 186 23.00 -11.89 33.93
N GLU A 187 23.60 -11.68 35.09
CA GLU A 187 23.08 -10.81 36.15
C GLU A 187 23.32 -9.32 35.88
N VAL A 188 22.36 -8.51 36.31
CA VAL A 188 22.34 -7.05 36.31
C VAL A 188 21.87 -6.60 37.69
N LEU A 189 22.67 -5.75 38.32
CA LEU A 189 22.33 -5.15 39.59
C LEU A 189 21.62 -3.82 39.31
N VAL A 190 20.37 -3.73 39.73
CA VAL A 190 19.54 -2.53 39.60
C VAL A 190 19.20 -2.00 40.98
N ASP A 191 19.45 -0.73 41.22
CA ASP A 191 19.05 -0.06 42.45
C ASP A 191 17.66 0.57 42.29
N VAL A 192 16.69 0.09 43.07
CA VAL A 192 15.34 0.65 43.14
C VAL A 192 15.14 1.19 44.55
N ASP A 193 15.04 2.51 44.66
CA ASP A 193 14.78 3.22 45.93
C ASP A 193 15.76 2.84 47.08
N GLY A 194 17.04 2.61 46.75
CA GLY A 194 18.10 2.25 47.70
C GLY A 194 18.21 0.75 47.99
N LYS A 195 17.42 -0.08 47.30
CA LYS A 195 17.49 -1.55 47.40
C LYS A 195 18.05 -2.14 46.12
N ILE A 196 19.16 -2.88 46.25
CA ILE A 196 19.77 -3.59 45.15
C ILE A 196 18.95 -4.84 44.81
N HIS A 197 18.42 -4.87 43.60
CA HIS A 197 17.74 -6.00 42.99
C HIS A 197 18.68 -6.70 42.00
N VAL A 198 18.89 -8.00 42.19
CA VAL A 198 19.59 -8.85 41.22
C VAL A 198 18.56 -9.31 40.18
N MET A 199 18.73 -8.87 38.94
CA MET A 199 17.89 -9.24 37.80
C MET A 199 18.74 -9.94 36.75
N HIS A 200 18.14 -10.80 35.94
CA HIS A 200 18.84 -11.46 34.84
C HIS A 200 18.42 -10.87 33.51
N TYR A 201 19.25 -11.00 32.47
CA TYR A 201 18.87 -10.62 31.09
C TYR A 201 17.52 -11.21 30.67
N GLY A 202 17.22 -12.45 31.05
CA GLY A 202 15.94 -13.10 30.79
C GLY A 202 14.72 -12.45 31.47
N ASP A 203 14.91 -11.61 32.49
CA ASP A 203 13.84 -10.89 33.19
C ASP A 203 13.44 -9.60 32.47
N PHE A 204 14.31 -9.08 31.61
CA PHE A 204 14.06 -7.88 30.83
C PHE A 204 13.38 -8.16 29.49
N ILE A 205 12.67 -7.15 28.99
CA ILE A 205 12.08 -7.13 27.66
C ILE A 205 12.51 -5.85 26.96
N TYR A 206 12.97 -5.94 25.72
CA TYR A 206 13.30 -4.75 24.93
C TYR A 206 12.03 -3.92 24.67
N ASN A 207 12.11 -2.60 24.84
CA ASN A 207 11.02 -1.69 24.51
C ASN A 207 11.54 -0.52 23.66
N PRO A 208 11.19 -0.48 22.35
CA PRO A 208 10.40 -1.46 21.60
C PRO A 208 11.19 -2.75 21.31
N CYS A 209 10.51 -3.90 21.28
CA CYS A 209 11.12 -5.18 20.90
C CYS A 209 10.95 -5.50 19.42
N GLY A 210 11.82 -6.39 18.92
CA GLY A 210 11.70 -7.05 17.62
C GLY A 210 12.64 -6.50 16.54
N MET A 211 12.66 -7.21 15.40
CA MET A 211 13.60 -6.96 14.29
C MET A 211 13.38 -5.60 13.62
N ALA A 212 12.13 -5.13 13.55
CA ALA A 212 11.83 -3.89 12.85
C ALA A 212 12.42 -2.67 13.58
N PRO A 213 12.22 -2.46 14.90
CA PRO A 213 12.93 -1.41 15.64
C PRO A 213 14.45 -1.58 15.66
N TRP A 214 14.94 -2.82 15.79
CA TRP A 214 16.39 -3.11 15.83
C TRP A 214 17.09 -2.70 14.53
N SER A 215 16.44 -2.82 13.37
CA SER A 215 17.05 -2.48 12.08
C SER A 215 16.75 -1.06 11.60
N ILE A 216 16.42 -0.13 12.50
CA ILE A 216 16.11 1.26 12.12
C ILE A 216 17.26 1.90 11.34
N PHE A 217 16.90 2.68 10.32
CA PHE A 217 17.86 3.48 9.58
C PHE A 217 18.46 4.59 10.47
N ASN A 218 19.79 4.65 10.56
CA ASN A 218 20.52 5.50 11.50
C ASN A 218 21.56 6.44 10.86
N ASP A 219 21.60 6.58 9.52
CA ASP A 219 22.46 7.61 8.91
C ASP A 219 21.88 9.01 9.18
N THR A 220 22.76 9.99 9.37
CA THR A 220 22.38 11.39 9.60
C THR A 220 22.79 12.27 8.42
N PHE A 221 22.07 13.38 8.22
CA PHE A 221 22.24 14.27 7.06
C PHE A 221 22.30 15.73 7.51
N VAL A 222 23.25 16.46 6.95
CA VAL A 222 23.34 17.91 7.07
C VAL A 222 23.47 18.52 5.67
N LEU A 223 22.48 19.32 5.30
CA LEU A 223 22.41 19.99 4.01
C LEU A 223 23.01 21.39 4.09
N TYR A 224 23.95 21.68 3.20
CA TYR A 224 24.58 22.98 3.03
C TYR A 224 24.35 23.52 1.61
N ARG A 225 24.21 24.84 1.49
CA ARG A 225 24.31 25.58 0.23
C ARG A 225 25.74 26.10 0.07
N VAL A 226 26.27 26.02 -1.14
CA VAL A 226 27.57 26.63 -1.48
C VAL A 226 27.34 28.11 -1.80
N ALA A 227 27.97 29.01 -1.04
CA ALA A 227 27.81 30.47 -1.20
C ALA A 227 28.65 31.02 -2.37
N ASN A 228 29.90 30.56 -2.53
CA ASN A 228 30.80 30.98 -3.60
C ASN A 228 31.23 29.78 -4.46
N GLN A 229 30.85 29.79 -5.73
CA GLN A 229 31.29 28.80 -6.72
C GLN A 229 32.69 29.17 -7.22
N THR A 230 33.73 28.96 -6.41
CA THR A 230 35.09 28.90 -6.96
C THR A 230 35.25 27.55 -7.67
N THR A 231 35.93 27.52 -8.81
CA THR A 231 36.08 26.38 -9.73
C THR A 231 36.88 25.18 -9.18
N GLY A 232 37.06 25.08 -7.86
CA GLY A 232 37.70 23.97 -7.16
C GLY A 232 36.73 23.24 -6.23
N ASN A 233 37.06 22.00 -5.85
CA ASN A 233 36.30 21.26 -4.84
C ASN A 233 36.14 22.15 -3.58
N PRO A 234 34.91 22.44 -3.10
CA PRO A 234 34.68 23.26 -1.92
C PRO A 234 35.11 22.49 -0.67
N THR A 235 36.40 22.52 -0.37
CA THR A 235 37.02 21.85 0.79
C THR A 235 37.00 22.71 2.04
N SER A 236 36.79 24.02 1.91
CA SER A 236 36.85 24.98 3.02
C SER A 236 35.47 25.19 3.64
N ALA A 237 35.34 24.93 4.94
CA ALA A 237 34.09 25.11 5.71
C ALA A 237 33.54 26.54 5.72
N ALA A 238 34.33 27.54 5.27
CA ALA A 238 33.98 28.95 5.27
C ALA A 238 32.94 29.34 4.19
N ASP A 239 32.75 28.53 3.14
CA ASP A 239 31.83 28.85 2.03
C ASP A 239 30.48 28.11 2.10
N LEU A 240 30.23 27.37 3.18
CA LEU A 240 29.05 26.51 3.34
C LEU A 240 28.04 27.15 4.29
N VAL A 241 26.83 27.42 3.79
CA VAL A 241 25.70 27.90 4.60
C VAL A 241 24.79 26.72 4.93
N MET A 242 24.64 26.39 6.20
CA MET A 242 23.78 25.27 6.63
C MET A 242 22.30 25.63 6.43
N ILE A 243 21.55 24.68 5.88
CA ILE A 243 20.11 24.79 5.68
C ILE A 243 19.37 23.87 6.63
N CYS A 244 19.74 22.59 6.67
CA CYS A 244 19.03 21.60 7.45
C CYS A 244 20.02 20.66 8.14
N ASN A 245 19.97 20.59 9.46
CA ASN A 245 20.68 19.58 10.25
C ASN A 245 19.67 18.55 10.76
N SER A 246 19.71 17.31 10.27
CA SER A 246 18.75 16.28 10.64
C SER A 246 18.91 15.77 12.07
N SER A 247 20.08 15.96 12.69
CA SER A 247 20.41 15.41 14.02
C SER A 247 19.96 16.32 15.17
N ASP A 248 19.61 17.57 14.88
CA ASP A 248 19.29 18.59 15.88
C ASP A 248 17.83 18.52 16.38
N PHE A 249 17.26 17.32 16.45
CA PHE A 249 15.88 17.11 16.86
C PHE A 249 15.74 15.98 17.87
N GLY A 250 14.95 16.22 18.92
CA GLY A 250 14.50 15.17 19.83
C GLY A 250 13.50 14.20 19.17
N PRO A 251 13.00 13.21 19.93
CA PRO A 251 12.07 12.19 19.41
C PRO A 251 10.81 12.78 18.74
N ARG A 252 10.21 13.81 19.34
CA ARG A 252 8.99 14.47 18.83
C ARG A 252 9.27 15.71 17.96
N GLY A 253 10.52 15.91 17.55
CA GLY A 253 10.90 17.02 16.68
C GLY A 253 11.12 18.37 17.36
N GLU A 254 11.24 18.39 18.70
CA GLU A 254 11.72 19.58 19.42
C GLU A 254 13.19 19.85 19.05
N PRO A 255 13.58 21.09 18.76
CA PRO A 255 14.97 21.43 18.39
C PRO A 255 15.90 21.25 19.60
N LEU A 256 17.08 20.66 19.39
CA LEU A 256 18.08 20.44 20.46
C LEU A 256 19.06 21.61 20.62
N GLY A 257 19.10 22.55 19.68
CA GLY A 257 19.98 23.73 19.72
C GLY A 257 21.45 23.41 19.50
N GLN A 258 21.76 22.25 18.92
CA GLN A 258 23.12 21.80 18.60
C GLN A 258 23.65 22.40 17.29
N SER A 259 22.78 22.97 16.48
CA SER A 259 23.15 23.56 15.19
C SER A 259 23.91 24.89 15.35
N ILE A 260 24.93 25.08 14.50
CA ILE A 260 25.76 26.29 14.46
C ILE A 260 24.96 27.50 13.95
N SER A 261 23.94 27.27 13.13
CA SER A 261 23.08 28.29 12.51
C SER A 261 21.60 27.91 12.68
N PRO A 262 20.64 28.83 12.44
CA PRO A 262 19.22 28.47 12.49
C PRO A 262 18.92 27.31 11.54
N ASN A 263 18.22 26.31 12.05
CA ASN A 263 17.83 25.12 11.30
C ASN A 263 16.55 25.43 10.52
N HIS A 264 16.61 25.40 9.19
CA HIS A 264 15.47 25.70 8.29
C HIS A 264 14.68 24.44 7.92
N CYS A 265 14.74 23.41 8.76
CA CYS A 265 13.93 22.22 8.61
C CYS A 265 13.35 21.78 9.95
N HIS A 266 12.35 20.91 9.88
CA HIS A 266 11.71 20.36 11.05
C HIS A 266 11.40 18.87 10.87
N LYS A 267 11.33 18.16 12.00
CA LYS A 267 10.96 16.74 12.10
C LYS A 267 9.47 16.54 12.35
N LYS A 268 8.78 17.54 12.90
CA LYS A 268 7.34 17.45 13.20
C LYS A 268 6.51 17.26 11.92
N GLY A 269 5.47 16.44 11.96
CA GLY A 269 4.59 16.23 10.80
C GLY A 269 5.10 15.28 9.71
N ILE A 270 6.25 14.62 9.90
CA ILE A 270 6.69 13.53 9.00
C ILE A 270 5.88 12.23 9.21
N THR A 271 5.35 12.05 10.42
CA THR A 271 4.49 10.92 10.77
C THR A 271 3.03 11.23 10.46
N TRP A 272 2.20 10.19 10.43
CA TRP A 272 0.76 10.35 10.24
C TRP A 272 0.10 10.70 11.56
N LYS A 273 -0.91 11.58 11.55
CA LYS A 273 -1.68 11.94 12.77
C LYS A 273 -2.19 10.73 13.56
N ALA A 274 -2.69 9.71 12.87
CA ALA A 274 -3.16 8.48 13.52
C ALA A 274 -2.03 7.68 14.21
N ASP A 275 -0.81 7.74 13.68
CA ASP A 275 0.34 7.08 14.30
C ASP A 275 0.76 7.84 15.56
N GLU A 276 0.84 9.16 15.47
CA GLU A 276 1.17 10.07 16.57
C GLU A 276 0.14 10.01 17.72
N GLU A 277 -1.15 10.06 17.41
CA GLU A 277 -2.21 10.22 18.42
C GLU A 277 -2.72 8.88 18.97
N ILE A 278 -2.72 7.81 18.17
CA ILE A 278 -3.42 6.56 18.52
C ILE A 278 -2.45 5.40 18.67
N ARG A 279 -1.54 5.21 17.71
CA ARG A 279 -0.75 3.97 17.61
C ARG A 279 0.43 3.92 18.56
N TYR A 280 1.16 5.03 18.68
CA TYR A 280 2.39 5.09 19.45
C TYR A 280 2.20 5.97 20.68
N LYS A 281 2.77 5.53 21.81
CA LYS A 281 2.72 6.29 23.05
C LYS A 281 4.13 6.46 23.62
N PRO A 282 4.35 7.52 24.42
CA PRO A 282 5.65 7.73 25.06
C PRO A 282 6.03 6.52 25.88
N LEU A 283 7.32 6.19 25.88
CA LEU A 283 7.87 5.19 26.74
C LEU A 283 7.51 5.49 28.20
N GLN A 284 6.84 4.55 28.87
CA GLN A 284 6.65 4.61 30.32
C GLN A 284 7.78 3.81 30.98
N PRO A 285 8.58 4.39 31.87
CA PRO A 285 9.65 3.67 32.53
C PRO A 285 9.08 2.51 33.35
N GLN A 286 9.60 1.30 33.15
CA GLN A 286 9.28 0.13 33.96
C GLN A 286 10.54 -0.65 34.31
N LEU A 287 10.55 -1.25 35.49
CA LEU A 287 11.72 -1.98 36.01
C LEU A 287 12.20 -3.09 35.06
N LYS A 288 11.27 -3.82 34.43
CA LYS A 288 11.56 -4.95 33.54
C LYS A 288 11.75 -4.56 32.07
N TRP A 289 11.69 -3.27 31.74
CA TRP A 289 11.80 -2.82 30.36
C TRP A 289 13.21 -2.31 30.06
N TRP A 290 13.92 -3.04 29.21
CA TRP A 290 15.17 -2.59 28.63
C TRP A 290 14.84 -1.57 27.54
N SER A 291 15.13 -0.31 27.80
CA SER A 291 14.66 0.80 26.96
C SER A 291 15.73 1.87 26.81
N LEU A 292 15.56 2.78 25.84
CA LEU A 292 16.52 3.86 25.57
C LEU A 292 16.83 4.70 26.82
N ARG A 293 15.84 4.90 27.70
CA ARG A 293 15.99 5.68 28.93
C ARG A 293 15.54 4.84 30.11
N TYR A 294 16.50 4.15 30.72
CA TYR A 294 16.26 3.38 31.93
C TYR A 294 16.42 4.28 33.17
N PRO A 295 15.39 4.39 34.04
CA PRO A 295 15.38 5.39 35.12
C PRO A 295 16.20 4.97 36.35
N TYR A 296 16.53 3.69 36.48
CA TYR A 296 17.15 3.14 37.68
C TYR A 296 18.68 3.04 37.52
N PRO A 297 19.47 3.47 38.51
CA PRO A 297 20.92 3.24 38.52
C PRO A 297 21.23 1.74 38.41
N ASN A 298 22.24 1.40 37.61
CA ASN A 298 22.59 0.02 37.35
C ASN A 298 24.09 -0.13 37.04
N ASN A 299 24.60 -1.36 37.10
CA ASN A 299 26.00 -1.69 36.83
C ASN A 299 26.29 -2.05 35.36
N ASN A 300 25.31 -1.97 34.46
CA ASN A 300 25.43 -2.45 33.09
C ASN A 300 25.55 -1.28 32.10
N VAL A 301 26.66 -1.26 31.36
CA VAL A 301 26.96 -0.20 30.38
C VAL A 301 25.92 -0.12 29.27
N TYR A 302 25.44 -1.26 28.75
CA TYR A 302 24.45 -1.29 27.68
C TYR A 302 23.09 -0.80 28.15
N LEU A 303 22.66 -1.19 29.36
CA LEU A 303 21.37 -0.75 29.91
C LEU A 303 21.40 0.76 30.24
N THR A 304 22.51 1.23 30.80
CA THR A 304 22.73 2.65 31.13
C THR A 304 22.69 3.53 29.87
N ASN A 305 23.32 3.09 28.79
CA ASN A 305 23.35 3.84 27.53
C ASN A 305 22.12 3.58 26.64
N GLY A 306 21.22 2.67 27.03
CA GLY A 306 20.04 2.30 26.24
C GLY A 306 20.39 1.59 24.93
N TRP A 307 21.37 0.69 24.96
CA TRP A 307 21.87 -0.05 23.80
C TRP A 307 21.42 -1.50 23.78
N TYR A 308 21.42 -2.09 22.59
CA TYR A 308 21.32 -3.54 22.45
C TYR A 308 22.55 -4.22 23.08
N VAL A 309 22.34 -5.41 23.64
CA VAL A 309 23.42 -6.14 24.33
C VAL A 309 24.43 -6.61 23.30
N ASP A 310 25.71 -6.46 23.65
CA ASP A 310 26.86 -6.79 22.79
C ASP A 310 26.96 -5.94 21.50
N GLU A 311 26.19 -4.85 21.42
CA GLU A 311 26.16 -3.93 20.28
C GLU A 311 26.41 -2.48 20.75
N PRO A 312 27.66 -2.10 21.08
CA PRO A 312 27.97 -0.76 21.54
C PRO A 312 27.64 0.29 20.48
N GLY A 313 27.00 1.39 20.87
CA GLY A 313 26.54 2.45 19.96
C GLY A 313 25.23 2.14 19.23
N HIS A 314 24.71 0.91 19.28
CA HIS A 314 23.41 0.59 18.73
C HIS A 314 22.30 0.90 19.74
N SER A 315 21.81 2.14 19.69
CA SER A 315 20.77 2.62 20.60
C SER A 315 19.39 2.06 20.26
N LEU A 316 18.64 1.73 21.32
CA LEU A 316 17.20 1.52 21.23
C LEU A 316 16.51 2.83 20.83
N THR A 317 15.32 2.71 20.26
CA THR A 317 14.52 3.84 19.82
C THR A 317 13.40 4.16 20.81
N ASP A 318 12.99 5.43 20.91
CA ASP A 318 11.76 5.77 21.63
C ASP A 318 10.53 5.47 20.75
N PRO A 319 9.49 4.76 21.23
CA PRO A 319 8.24 4.57 20.49
C PRO A 319 7.58 5.89 20.03
N SER A 320 7.79 6.98 20.76
CA SER A 320 7.31 8.32 20.40
C SER A 320 8.17 9.05 19.36
N ASP A 321 9.30 8.47 18.95
CA ASP A 321 10.14 9.05 17.91
C ASP A 321 9.48 8.98 16.54
N TYR A 322 9.28 10.13 15.89
CA TYR A 322 8.70 10.18 14.55
C TYR A 322 9.51 9.43 13.49
N ASP A 323 10.84 9.37 13.61
CA ASP A 323 11.70 8.62 12.68
C ASP A 323 11.43 7.12 12.77
N LEU A 324 11.23 6.61 14.00
CA LEU A 324 10.82 5.22 14.24
C LEU A 324 9.41 4.96 13.68
N GLN A 325 8.47 5.88 13.87
CA GLN A 325 7.10 5.69 13.38
C GLN A 325 7.05 5.57 11.85
N VAL A 326 7.83 6.41 11.15
CA VAL A 326 8.00 6.31 9.69
C VAL A 326 8.69 4.99 9.32
N TRP A 327 9.68 4.55 10.09
CA TRP A 327 10.37 3.28 9.86
C TRP A 327 9.45 2.06 9.99
N LEU A 328 8.70 1.96 11.08
CA LEU A 328 7.80 0.85 11.41
C LEU A 328 6.64 0.70 10.43
N ARG A 329 6.33 1.75 9.67
CA ARG A 329 5.43 1.65 8.52
C ARG A 329 6.12 0.87 7.39
N GLY A 330 5.95 -0.45 7.40
CA GLY A 330 6.59 -1.36 6.44
C GLY A 330 6.32 -0.97 4.99
N ALA A 331 7.39 -0.93 4.19
CA ALA A 331 7.29 -0.77 2.75
C ALA A 331 6.78 -2.04 2.07
N VAL A 332 6.01 -1.88 0.99
CA VAL A 332 5.47 -3.00 0.20
C VAL A 332 6.53 -3.60 -0.74
N LEU A 333 7.44 -2.73 -1.23
CA LEU A 333 8.49 -3.06 -2.19
C LEU A 333 9.87 -3.04 -1.50
N PRO A 334 10.85 -3.82 -1.99
CA PRO A 334 12.20 -3.86 -1.43
C PRO A 334 13.02 -2.59 -1.70
N ASN A 335 12.62 -1.83 -2.71
CA ASN A 335 13.15 -0.50 -2.99
C ASN A 335 12.12 0.51 -2.52
N PHE A 336 12.47 1.31 -1.53
CA PHE A 336 11.54 2.26 -0.94
C PHE A 336 12.25 3.55 -0.53
N ARG A 337 11.42 4.56 -0.25
CA ARG A 337 11.83 5.84 0.30
C ARG A 337 11.00 6.15 1.52
N LYS A 338 11.61 6.79 2.51
CA LYS A 338 10.96 7.19 3.75
C LYS A 338 11.30 8.64 4.07
N LEU A 339 10.29 9.38 4.50
CA LEU A 339 10.41 10.80 4.77
C LEU A 339 11.25 10.99 6.03
N LEU A 340 12.25 11.87 5.97
CA LEU A 340 13.12 12.18 7.09
C LEU A 340 12.85 13.59 7.63
N ARG A 341 12.98 14.64 6.81
CA ARG A 341 12.77 16.03 7.25
C ARG A 341 11.96 16.83 6.23
N ILE A 342 11.32 17.88 6.72
CA ILE A 342 10.63 18.89 5.92
C ILE A 342 11.44 20.18 6.02
N ILE A 343 11.86 20.72 4.88
CA ILE A 343 12.65 21.94 4.75
C ILE A 343 11.69 23.07 4.37
N ASP A 344 11.71 24.15 5.14
CA ASP A 344 10.75 25.25 5.05
C ASP A 344 11.19 26.38 4.13
N VAL A 345 12.34 26.22 3.48
CA VAL A 345 12.94 27.19 2.56
C VAL A 345 13.04 26.62 1.15
N ASP A 346 12.94 27.51 0.18
CA ASP A 346 13.14 27.17 -1.24
C ASP A 346 14.59 26.76 -1.47
N LEU A 347 14.80 25.68 -2.22
CA LEU A 347 16.13 25.29 -2.70
C LEU A 347 16.29 25.82 -4.12
N GLU A 348 16.93 26.97 -4.24
CA GLU A 348 17.25 27.61 -5.52
C GLU A 348 18.19 26.75 -6.38
N LYS A 349 18.18 27.01 -7.69
CA LYS A 349 19.16 26.41 -8.61
C LYS A 349 20.58 26.72 -8.13
N GLY A 350 21.41 25.69 -7.95
CA GLY A 350 22.79 25.86 -7.49
C GLY A 350 23.44 24.57 -7.01
N GLN A 351 24.66 24.71 -6.48
CA GLN A 351 25.41 23.61 -5.88
C GLN A 351 25.14 23.53 -4.37
N TYR A 352 24.94 22.31 -3.91
CA TYR A 352 24.70 21.97 -2.52
C TYR A 352 25.65 20.86 -2.09
N VAL A 353 25.93 20.81 -0.80
CA VAL A 353 26.73 19.75 -0.20
C VAL A 353 25.87 19.06 0.84
N MET A 354 25.67 17.77 0.66
CA MET A 354 25.08 16.91 1.68
C MET A 354 26.22 16.25 2.45
N GLU A 355 26.34 16.60 3.72
CA GLU A 355 27.21 15.90 4.65
C GLU A 355 26.43 14.77 5.31
N ILE A 356 27.01 13.58 5.34
CA ILE A 356 26.33 12.37 5.80
C ILE A 356 27.23 11.68 6.82
N GLU A 357 26.68 11.39 8.00
CA GLU A 357 27.28 10.42 8.90
C GLU A 357 26.67 9.06 8.62
N GLU A 358 27.50 8.19 8.09
CA GLU A 358 27.14 6.88 7.59
C GLU A 358 27.34 5.85 8.71
N PHE A 359 26.26 5.25 9.19
CA PHE A 359 26.19 4.22 10.24
C PHE A 359 25.43 2.95 9.80
N PHE A 360 24.62 3.02 8.74
CA PHE A 360 23.74 1.95 8.28
C PHE A 360 24.42 1.12 7.21
N ASP A 361 24.75 -0.13 7.50
CA ASP A 361 25.34 -1.01 6.50
C ASP A 361 24.30 -1.45 5.45
N VAL A 362 24.64 -1.33 4.17
CA VAL A 362 23.86 -1.92 3.06
C VAL A 362 24.66 -2.93 2.25
N THR A 363 25.95 -3.08 2.51
CA THR A 363 26.85 -3.89 1.68
C THR A 363 26.73 -5.37 1.97
N THR A 364 26.56 -5.74 3.24
CA THR A 364 26.35 -7.13 3.69
C THR A 364 25.20 -7.83 2.98
N PHE A 365 24.13 -7.11 2.65
CA PHE A 365 22.98 -7.65 1.91
C PHE A 365 22.87 -7.17 0.46
N ARG A 366 23.96 -6.61 -0.11
CA ARG A 366 24.02 -6.12 -1.50
C ARG A 366 22.92 -5.10 -1.82
N GLY A 367 22.61 -4.24 -0.87
CA GLY A 367 21.64 -3.16 -1.00
C GLY A 367 22.21 -1.88 -1.58
N SER A 368 21.33 -0.88 -1.68
CA SER A 368 21.70 0.47 -2.06
C SER A 368 21.08 1.48 -1.11
N LYS A 369 21.78 2.59 -0.88
CA LYS A 369 21.26 3.72 -0.12
C LYS A 369 21.56 5.04 -0.80
N GLY A 370 20.71 6.01 -0.50
CA GLY A 370 20.72 7.33 -1.11
C GLY A 370 19.78 8.26 -0.36
N PHE A 371 19.72 9.50 -0.81
CA PHE A 371 18.74 10.47 -0.36
C PHE A 371 18.07 11.12 -1.56
N LEU A 372 16.90 11.70 -1.32
CA LEU A 372 16.05 12.30 -2.33
C LEU A 372 15.43 13.59 -1.77
N LEU A 373 15.55 14.68 -2.52
CA LEU A 373 14.86 15.94 -2.27
C LEU A 373 13.77 16.13 -3.32
N ARG A 374 12.54 16.44 -2.88
CA ARG A 374 11.41 16.71 -3.78
C ARG A 374 10.38 17.64 -3.16
N THR A 375 9.54 18.26 -3.99
CA THR A 375 8.37 19.03 -3.55
C THR A 375 7.10 18.17 -3.51
N ASN A 376 6.00 18.73 -3.01
CA ASN A 376 4.70 18.06 -3.08
C ASN A 376 4.17 18.07 -4.51
N SER A 377 3.77 16.90 -5.02
CA SER A 377 3.16 16.74 -6.33
C SER A 377 2.01 15.76 -6.25
N TRP A 378 0.88 16.07 -6.89
CA TRP A 378 -0.31 15.20 -6.86
C TRP A 378 -0.07 13.85 -7.56
N VAL A 379 0.62 13.83 -8.71
CA VAL A 379 0.80 12.62 -9.54
C VAL A 379 2.15 11.94 -9.31
N GLY A 380 3.20 12.71 -8.97
CA GLY A 380 4.55 12.19 -8.74
C GLY A 380 5.26 11.67 -9.99
N LYS A 381 6.44 11.06 -9.80
CA LYS A 381 7.31 10.52 -10.85
C LYS A 381 6.65 9.48 -11.76
N ASP A 382 5.81 8.64 -11.18
CA ASP A 382 5.17 7.52 -11.90
C ASP A 382 3.89 7.96 -12.64
N GLY A 383 3.66 9.27 -12.73
CA GLY A 383 2.48 9.84 -13.38
C GLY A 383 2.36 9.52 -14.86
N HIS A 384 3.48 9.30 -15.54
CA HIS A 384 3.47 8.79 -16.92
C HIS A 384 2.77 7.44 -17.04
N ALA A 385 3.03 6.49 -16.14
CA ALA A 385 2.41 5.17 -16.20
C ALA A 385 0.89 5.25 -16.00
N LEU A 386 0.44 6.07 -15.04
CA LEU A 386 -0.98 6.31 -14.81
C LEU A 386 -1.65 7.00 -16.01
N GLY A 387 -0.99 8.03 -16.56
CA GLY A 387 -1.49 8.76 -17.71
C GLY A 387 -1.59 7.88 -18.97
N ILE A 388 -0.57 7.06 -19.24
CA ILE A 388 -0.59 6.08 -20.34
C ILE A 388 -1.73 5.08 -20.14
N ALA A 389 -1.95 4.57 -18.91
CA ALA A 389 -3.05 3.66 -18.64
C ALA A 389 -4.42 4.29 -18.94
N PHE A 390 -4.64 5.54 -18.53
CA PHE A 390 -5.87 6.27 -18.87
C PHE A 390 -6.03 6.50 -20.38
N LEU A 391 -4.96 6.84 -21.09
CA LEU A 391 -4.99 6.99 -22.55
C LEU A 391 -5.32 5.68 -23.26
N VAL A 392 -4.72 4.56 -22.84
CA VAL A 392 -4.98 3.23 -23.43
C VAL A 392 -6.45 2.84 -23.22
N VAL A 393 -6.97 2.99 -22.00
CA VAL A 393 -8.39 2.68 -21.70
C VAL A 393 -9.32 3.60 -22.47
N GLY A 394 -9.03 4.90 -22.52
CA GLY A 394 -9.82 5.88 -23.27
C GLY A 394 -9.82 5.63 -24.78
N ALA A 395 -8.66 5.33 -25.37
CA ALA A 395 -8.53 5.02 -26.79
C ALA A 395 -9.23 3.71 -27.16
N LEU A 396 -9.08 2.66 -26.34
CA LEU A 396 -9.79 1.39 -26.55
C LEU A 396 -11.30 1.60 -26.47
N SER A 397 -11.76 2.38 -25.49
CA SER A 397 -13.17 2.75 -25.33
C SER A 397 -13.70 3.51 -26.55
N PHE A 398 -12.93 4.45 -27.09
CA PHE A 398 -13.30 5.21 -28.29
C PHE A 398 -13.41 4.30 -29.53
N VAL A 399 -12.44 3.41 -29.74
CA VAL A 399 -12.46 2.46 -30.87
C VAL A 399 -13.63 1.50 -30.77
N LEU A 400 -13.88 0.91 -29.60
CA LEU A 400 -15.02 0.02 -29.38
C LEU A 400 -16.36 0.75 -29.53
N GLY A 401 -16.48 1.96 -28.99
CA GLY A 401 -17.65 2.82 -29.17
C GLY A 401 -17.92 3.15 -30.64
N GLY A 402 -16.86 3.46 -31.40
CA GLY A 402 -16.94 3.70 -32.85
C GLY A 402 -17.37 2.46 -33.63
N MET A 403 -16.79 1.30 -33.33
CA MET A 403 -17.17 0.02 -33.96
C MET A 403 -18.64 -0.33 -33.70
N PHE A 404 -19.11 -0.24 -32.45
CA PHE A 404 -20.52 -0.47 -32.12
C PHE A 404 -21.46 0.57 -32.72
N ALA A 405 -21.03 1.83 -32.83
CA ALA A 405 -21.80 2.87 -33.50
C ALA A 405 -21.98 2.54 -34.99
N ILE A 406 -20.89 2.18 -35.69
CA ILE A 406 -20.92 1.79 -37.10
C ILE A 406 -21.85 0.59 -37.29
N GLU A 407 -21.69 -0.47 -36.48
CA GLU A 407 -22.54 -1.65 -36.57
C GLU A 407 -24.02 -1.33 -36.32
N PHE A 408 -24.31 -0.49 -35.32
CA PHE A 408 -25.66 -0.02 -35.03
C PHE A 408 -26.27 0.74 -36.22
N PHE A 409 -25.52 1.65 -36.85
CA PHE A 409 -26.00 2.38 -38.02
C PHE A 409 -26.21 1.47 -39.24
N LEU A 410 -25.34 0.47 -39.45
CA LEU A 410 -25.48 -0.51 -40.53
C LEU A 410 -26.69 -1.44 -40.34
N GLN A 411 -26.94 -1.90 -39.12
CA GLN A 411 -28.08 -2.78 -38.81
C GLN A 411 -29.41 -2.01 -38.83
N ARG A 412 -29.42 -0.76 -38.38
CA ARG A 412 -30.61 0.11 -38.43
C ARG A 412 -31.16 0.27 -39.85
N HIS A 413 -30.31 0.20 -40.86
CA HIS A 413 -30.72 0.28 -42.26
C HIS A 413 -31.25 -1.07 -42.81
N LYS A 414 -31.00 -2.20 -42.12
CA LYS A 414 -31.41 -3.54 -42.58
C LYS A 414 -32.66 -4.08 -41.89
N ASP A 415 -32.96 -3.64 -40.66
CA ASP A 415 -34.12 -4.12 -39.90
C ASP A 415 -35.22 -3.05 -39.78
N ASP A 416 -36.30 -3.19 -40.56
CA ASP A 416 -37.51 -2.36 -40.49
C ASP A 416 -38.39 -2.65 -39.26
N ARG A 417 -37.96 -3.53 -38.34
CA ARG A 417 -38.73 -3.94 -37.17
C ARG A 417 -37.84 -3.96 -35.91
N PRO A 418 -37.68 -2.82 -35.21
CA PRO A 418 -37.07 -2.84 -33.89
C PRO A 418 -37.86 -3.80 -33.00
N LEU A 419 -37.16 -4.75 -32.35
CA LEU A 419 -37.78 -5.62 -31.36
C LEU A 419 -38.47 -4.73 -30.32
N PRO A 420 -39.80 -4.89 -30.08
CA PRO A 420 -40.51 -4.04 -29.16
C PRO A 420 -39.91 -4.21 -27.76
N GLU A 421 -39.59 -3.08 -27.12
CA GLU A 421 -39.12 -3.09 -25.74
C GLU A 421 -40.13 -3.86 -24.87
N PRO A 422 -39.69 -4.80 -24.02
CA PRO A 422 -40.58 -5.53 -23.14
C PRO A 422 -41.27 -4.53 -22.20
N LYS A 423 -42.59 -4.35 -22.36
CA LYS A 423 -43.35 -3.42 -21.54
C LYS A 423 -43.41 -3.97 -20.12
N ALA A 424 -43.33 -3.13 -19.10
CA ALA A 424 -43.56 -3.53 -17.69
C ALA A 424 -44.90 -4.28 -17.49
N ARG A 425 -45.86 -4.10 -18.40
CA ARG A 425 -47.13 -4.84 -18.45
C ARG A 425 -46.99 -6.33 -18.77
N TRP A 426 -45.88 -6.78 -19.37
CA TRP A 426 -45.62 -8.20 -19.64
C TRP A 426 -45.50 -9.04 -18.36
N TYR A 427 -45.18 -8.39 -17.23
CA TYR A 427 -45.10 -9.02 -15.91
C TYR A 427 -46.36 -8.79 -15.06
N ILE A 428 -47.40 -8.19 -15.64
CA ILE A 428 -48.73 -8.04 -15.03
C ILE A 428 -49.65 -9.04 -15.73
N PHE A 429 -49.95 -10.15 -15.06
CA PHE A 429 -50.90 -11.13 -15.57
C PHE A 429 -52.33 -10.57 -15.44
N ASP A 430 -52.89 -10.05 -16.54
CA ASP A 430 -54.32 -9.71 -16.60
C ASP A 430 -55.14 -11.01 -16.72
N PRO A 431 -55.96 -11.37 -15.73
CA PRO A 431 -56.76 -12.59 -15.76
C PRO A 431 -57.79 -12.62 -16.90
N ASN A 432 -58.16 -11.48 -17.48
CA ASN A 432 -59.08 -11.38 -18.61
C ASN A 432 -58.36 -11.23 -19.96
N GLY A 433 -57.02 -11.19 -19.94
CA GLY A 433 -56.17 -11.12 -21.11
C GLY A 433 -56.40 -12.28 -22.06
N VAL A 434 -56.32 -12.00 -23.36
CA VAL A 434 -56.58 -12.96 -24.44
C VAL A 434 -55.67 -14.19 -24.33
N GLU A 435 -54.46 -14.01 -23.81
CA GLU A 435 -53.45 -15.05 -23.63
C GLU A 435 -53.84 -16.08 -22.56
N MET A 436 -54.44 -15.66 -21.45
CA MET A 436 -54.89 -16.58 -20.38
C MET A 436 -56.19 -17.30 -20.72
N ARG A 437 -57.04 -16.72 -21.58
CA ARG A 437 -58.26 -17.39 -22.08
C ARG A 437 -57.93 -18.67 -22.85
N TYR A 438 -56.82 -18.70 -23.57
CA TYR A 438 -56.36 -19.91 -24.26
C TYR A 438 -55.92 -21.01 -23.29
N ILE A 439 -55.17 -20.66 -22.24
CA ILE A 439 -54.70 -21.62 -21.23
C ILE A 439 -55.88 -22.19 -20.40
N MET A 440 -56.88 -21.35 -20.08
CA MET A 440 -58.10 -21.84 -19.41
C MET A 440 -58.94 -22.76 -20.31
N LYS A 441 -59.04 -22.47 -21.62
CA LYS A 441 -59.70 -23.37 -22.60
C LYS A 441 -58.97 -24.71 -22.75
N ILE A 442 -57.64 -24.69 -22.72
CA ILE A 442 -56.82 -25.91 -22.77
C ILE A 442 -57.07 -26.76 -21.53
N ASN A 443 -57.09 -26.18 -20.32
CA ASN A 443 -57.36 -26.94 -19.09
C ASN A 443 -58.77 -27.56 -19.01
N GLN A 444 -59.77 -26.98 -19.69
CA GLN A 444 -61.10 -27.60 -19.83
C GLN A 444 -61.14 -28.74 -20.84
N THR A 445 -60.23 -28.77 -21.82
CA THR A 445 -60.16 -29.80 -22.86
C THR A 445 -59.14 -30.91 -22.56
N THR A 446 -58.19 -30.68 -21.65
CA THR A 446 -57.14 -31.65 -21.30
C THR A 446 -57.49 -32.60 -20.14
N SER A 447 -58.74 -32.64 -19.65
CA SER A 447 -59.15 -33.74 -18.75
C SER A 447 -59.40 -35.07 -19.49
N THR A 448 -59.44 -35.08 -20.83
CA THR A 448 -59.81 -36.27 -21.61
C THR A 448 -58.76 -36.80 -22.59
N GLN A 449 -57.59 -36.20 -22.75
CA GLN A 449 -56.56 -36.74 -23.67
C GLN A 449 -55.14 -36.67 -23.10
N LYS A 450 -54.83 -37.59 -22.19
CA LYS A 450 -53.46 -38.13 -22.09
C LYS A 450 -53.30 -39.11 -23.25
N THR A 451 -52.57 -38.72 -24.30
CA THR A 451 -51.55 -39.54 -25.02
C THR A 451 -51.17 -38.89 -26.35
N LYS A 452 -49.88 -38.97 -26.67
CA LYS A 452 -49.22 -38.69 -27.97
C LYS A 452 -49.25 -37.24 -28.45
N PHE A 453 -48.07 -36.61 -28.50
CA PHE A 453 -47.40 -36.43 -29.80
C PHE A 453 -45.92 -36.13 -29.65
N SER A 454 -45.16 -36.73 -30.56
CA SER A 454 -43.71 -36.78 -30.67
C SER A 454 -43.14 -35.51 -31.30
N ASN A 455 -41.93 -35.18 -30.83
CA ASN A 455 -40.98 -34.21 -31.37
C ASN A 455 -40.88 -34.16 -32.90
N ARG A 456 -40.85 -32.94 -33.45
CA ARG A 456 -40.12 -32.59 -34.67
C ARG A 456 -39.57 -31.16 -34.62
N ASN A 457 -38.26 -31.09 -34.85
CA ASN A 457 -37.47 -30.07 -35.55
C ASN A 457 -37.14 -28.73 -34.88
N THR A 458 -35.89 -28.73 -34.39
CA THR A 458 -34.84 -27.70 -34.48
C THR A 458 -34.94 -26.68 -35.61
N VAL A 459 -34.74 -25.40 -35.25
CA VAL A 459 -34.09 -24.37 -36.08
C VAL A 459 -32.94 -23.78 -35.26
N LYS A 460 -31.72 -23.94 -35.76
CA LYS A 460 -30.49 -23.36 -35.22
C LYS A 460 -30.45 -21.87 -35.56
N THR A 461 -30.30 -21.01 -34.55
CA THR A 461 -29.89 -19.62 -34.72
C THR A 461 -28.37 -19.52 -34.70
N THR A 462 -27.85 -18.85 -35.72
CA THR A 462 -26.46 -18.51 -35.97
C THR A 462 -25.97 -17.50 -34.93
N MET A 463 -25.22 -17.95 -33.92
CA MET A 463 -24.49 -17.05 -33.01
C MET A 463 -23.15 -17.63 -32.51
N ASP A 464 -22.45 -18.42 -33.34
CA ASP A 464 -21.19 -19.08 -32.96
C ASP A 464 -19.96 -18.64 -33.77
N PHE A 465 -20.05 -17.60 -34.61
CA PHE A 465 -18.96 -17.31 -35.58
C PHE A 465 -18.03 -16.13 -35.27
N ILE A 466 -18.18 -15.40 -34.16
CA ILE A 466 -17.33 -14.20 -33.91
C ILE A 466 -16.44 -14.31 -32.66
N ILE A 467 -16.71 -15.23 -31.74
CA ILE A 467 -15.92 -15.37 -30.50
C ILE A 467 -14.54 -16.08 -30.69
N PRO A 468 -14.30 -16.99 -31.67
CA PRO A 468 -12.98 -17.61 -31.80
C PRO A 468 -11.95 -16.80 -32.60
N TYR A 469 -12.34 -15.73 -33.31
CA TYR A 469 -11.40 -14.95 -34.14
C TYR A 469 -10.62 -13.87 -33.37
N LEU A 470 -11.11 -13.38 -32.23
CA LEU A 470 -10.36 -12.43 -31.38
C LEU A 470 -9.30 -13.12 -30.50
N LEU A 471 -9.45 -14.43 -30.24
CA LEU A 471 -8.50 -15.22 -29.44
C LEU A 471 -7.36 -15.82 -30.27
N CYS A 472 -7.48 -15.84 -31.60
CA CYS A 472 -6.45 -16.37 -32.50
C CYS A 472 -5.33 -15.34 -32.81
N PHE A 473 -5.58 -14.04 -32.61
CA PHE A 473 -4.57 -12.99 -32.87
C PHE A 473 -3.56 -12.80 -31.73
N LEU A 474 -3.79 -13.38 -30.55
CA LEU A 474 -2.91 -13.21 -29.37
C LEU A 474 -2.05 -14.45 -29.03
N THR A 475 -2.10 -15.53 -29.82
CA THR A 475 -1.35 -16.77 -29.51
C THR A 475 -0.59 -17.40 -30.69
N SER A 476 -0.24 -16.64 -31.73
CA SER A 476 0.67 -17.12 -32.78
C SER A 476 2.08 -16.58 -32.62
N LYS A 477 2.87 -17.20 -31.74
CA LYS A 477 4.27 -17.55 -32.06
C LYS A 477 4.78 -18.65 -31.15
N LYS A 478 5.18 -19.76 -31.80
CA LYS A 478 5.87 -20.97 -31.33
C LYS A 478 5.03 -22.02 -30.60
N LYS A 479 4.70 -23.09 -31.33
CA LYS A 479 5.01 -24.46 -30.88
C LYS A 479 5.12 -25.44 -32.06
N LYS A 480 6.26 -26.15 -32.13
CA LYS A 480 6.44 -27.43 -32.81
C LYS A 480 6.00 -28.54 -31.84
N THR A 481 5.09 -29.39 -32.32
CA THR A 481 4.97 -30.86 -32.13
C THR A 481 5.38 -31.48 -30.78
N ASN A 482 4.44 -32.06 -30.03
CA ASN A 482 4.24 -33.53 -30.00
C ASN A 482 3.10 -33.99 -29.07
N SER A 483 2.61 -35.18 -29.42
CA SER A 483 1.48 -35.98 -28.96
C SER A 483 1.43 -36.31 -27.45
N TYR A 484 0.20 -36.42 -26.91
CA TYR A 484 -0.42 -37.60 -26.27
C TYR A 484 -1.53 -37.16 -25.30
N GLY A 485 -2.69 -37.82 -25.40
CA GLY A 485 -3.90 -37.49 -24.66
C GLY A 485 -3.93 -38.02 -23.22
N HIS A 486 -4.73 -37.37 -22.38
CA HIS A 486 -5.69 -38.00 -21.46
C HIS A 486 -6.62 -36.94 -20.86
N SER A 487 -7.88 -37.33 -20.67
CA SER A 487 -9.02 -36.55 -20.21
C SER A 487 -8.95 -36.21 -18.71
N VAL A 488 -9.14 -34.93 -18.33
CA VAL A 488 -9.88 -34.52 -17.12
C VAL A 488 -10.57 -33.17 -17.38
N ARG A 489 -11.89 -33.11 -17.17
CA ARG A 489 -12.71 -31.89 -17.26
C ARG A 489 -12.40 -30.96 -16.09
N CYS A 490 -11.91 -29.74 -16.37
CA CYS A 490 -11.94 -28.63 -15.41
C CYS A 490 -13.24 -27.83 -15.59
N LEU A 491 -14.02 -27.79 -14.52
CA LEU A 491 -15.13 -26.87 -14.30
C LEU A 491 -14.53 -25.47 -14.06
N VAL A 492 -14.78 -24.50 -14.92
CA VAL A 492 -14.43 -23.09 -14.68
C VAL A 492 -15.70 -22.29 -14.46
N ILE A 493 -15.85 -21.86 -13.22
CA ILE A 493 -16.82 -20.86 -12.75
C ILE A 493 -16.34 -19.50 -13.28
N ILE A 494 -17.11 -18.87 -14.16
CA ILE A 494 -16.87 -17.51 -14.63
C ILE A 494 -17.61 -16.56 -13.69
N CYS A 495 -16.87 -15.84 -12.85
CA CYS A 495 -17.33 -14.67 -12.14
C CYS A 495 -16.26 -13.58 -12.20
N TYR A 496 -16.61 -12.44 -12.78
CA TYR A 496 -15.94 -11.12 -12.78
C TYR A 496 -14.60 -10.92 -13.52
N PRO A 497 -14.56 -9.95 -14.45
CA PRO A 497 -13.35 -9.19 -14.75
C PRO A 497 -13.58 -7.70 -14.50
N PHE A 498 -13.38 -7.25 -13.25
CA PHE A 498 -13.16 -5.83 -12.94
C PHE A 498 -12.31 -5.75 -11.67
N LEU A 499 -11.06 -6.24 -11.75
CA LEU A 499 -10.00 -6.03 -10.77
C LEU A 499 -8.78 -6.82 -11.25
N PHE A 500 -7.95 -6.28 -12.15
CA PHE A 500 -6.53 -6.64 -12.30
C PHE A 500 -5.89 -5.71 -13.33
N PHE A 501 -5.56 -4.49 -12.90
CA PHE A 501 -4.55 -3.65 -13.56
C PHE A 501 -3.66 -3.04 -12.49
N PHE A 502 -2.96 -3.90 -11.75
CA PHE A 502 -1.74 -3.57 -11.01
C PHE A 502 -0.94 -4.85 -10.82
N CYS A 503 -0.12 -5.19 -11.81
CA CYS A 503 1.05 -6.02 -11.55
C CYS A 503 2.12 -5.68 -12.58
N GLY A 504 3.14 -4.95 -12.13
CA GLY A 504 4.33 -4.65 -12.91
C GLY A 504 5.14 -5.90 -13.20
N SER A 505 5.86 -5.83 -14.32
CA SER A 505 6.85 -6.78 -14.84
C SER A 505 7.48 -7.73 -13.80
N ILE A 506 7.15 -9.02 -13.89
CA ILE A 506 7.89 -10.10 -13.22
C ILE A 506 8.76 -10.78 -14.28
N ASN A 507 10.06 -10.55 -14.18
CA ASN A 507 11.07 -11.28 -14.94
C ASN A 507 11.05 -12.76 -14.51
N THR A 508 10.69 -13.64 -15.43
CA THR A 508 10.70 -15.09 -15.25
C THR A 508 12.08 -15.65 -15.50
N LYS A 509 12.83 -15.94 -14.43
CA LYS A 509 13.89 -16.96 -14.47
C LYS A 509 13.76 -17.89 -13.26
N THR A 510 13.35 -19.13 -13.57
CA THR A 510 13.71 -20.39 -12.90
C THR A 510 13.56 -20.46 -11.37
N PHE A 511 12.44 -21.04 -10.93
CA PHE A 511 12.36 -21.74 -9.64
C PHE A 511 12.29 -23.25 -9.92
N THR A 512 13.32 -23.97 -9.49
CA THR A 512 13.34 -25.42 -9.30
C THR A 512 12.81 -25.73 -7.91
N CYS A 513 11.82 -26.63 -7.80
CA CYS A 513 11.35 -27.13 -6.52
C CYS A 513 12.42 -27.98 -5.82
N VAL A 514 12.66 -27.67 -4.54
CA VAL A 514 13.01 -28.62 -3.48
C VAL A 514 12.01 -28.41 -2.36
#